data_AF-A0A972SFL2-F1
#
_entry.id   AF-A0A972SFL2-F1
#
_cell.length_a   1.000
_cell.length_b   1.000
_cell.length_c   1.000
_cell.angle_alpha   90.00
_cell.angle_beta   90.00
_cell.angle_gamma   90.00
#
_symmetry.space_group_name_H-M   'P 1'
#
loop_
_entity.id
_entity.type
_entity.pdbx_description
1 polymer ?
#
loop_
_entity_poly.entity_id
_entity_poly.type
_entity_poly.pdbx_seq_one_letter_code
_entity_poly.pdbx_strand_id
1 'polypeptide(L)'
;MPQLKYKRILLKLSGEALAPPEGRGVDPKAAEVLAKRIGEVHRLGVQVAVVIGAGNLWRGAEGLARGMDRATADYMGMLATMMNALALMDAIERAGIPTRVQSAIEMRSVAEPYIRRRAIRHLEKGRVVILGGGTGNPYFSTDTAAALRAMEIGADVLIKATKVDGVYDADP
;
A
#
# COMPACT_ATOMS: atom_id res chain seq x y z
N MET A 1 -1.59 -20.36 21.12
CA MET A 1 -1.72 -19.69 19.81
C MET A 1 -0.84 -20.44 18.82
N PRO A 2 -1.28 -20.65 17.56
CA PRO A 2 -0.44 -21.28 16.55
C PRO A 2 0.86 -20.49 16.36
N GLN A 3 1.97 -21.19 16.17
CA GLN A 3 3.27 -20.55 15.92
C GLN A 3 3.24 -19.83 14.58
N LEU A 4 3.40 -18.51 14.59
CA LEU A 4 3.43 -17.70 13.38
C LEU A 4 4.71 -17.99 12.59
N LYS A 5 4.58 -18.38 11.31
CA LYS A 5 5.71 -18.50 10.38
C LYS A 5 6.36 -17.15 10.08
N TYR A 6 5.55 -16.10 9.98
CA TYR A 6 5.98 -14.72 9.74
C TYR A 6 5.40 -13.82 10.82
N LYS A 7 6.26 -13.05 11.50
CA LYS A 7 5.90 -12.10 12.56
C LYS A 7 5.63 -10.71 12.00
N ARG A 8 6.37 -10.30 10.95
CA ARG A 8 6.21 -9.02 10.27
C ARG A 8 6.11 -9.25 8.77
N ILE A 9 5.07 -8.70 8.16
CA ILE A 9 4.85 -8.83 6.71
C ILE A 9 4.70 -7.46 6.07
N LEU A 10 5.03 -7.37 4.78
CA LEU A 10 4.61 -6.27 3.93
C LEU A 10 3.66 -6.79 2.85
N LEU A 11 2.45 -6.26 2.82
CA LEU A 11 1.47 -6.52 1.77
C LEU A 11 1.60 -5.45 0.69
N LYS A 12 1.93 -5.86 -0.54
CA LYS A 12 1.82 -4.98 -1.71
C LYS A 12 0.48 -5.23 -2.38
N LEU A 13 -0.39 -4.23 -2.34
CA LEU A 13 -1.70 -4.25 -2.97
C LEU A 13 -1.68 -3.47 -4.28
N SER A 14 -2.37 -3.97 -5.30
CA SER A 14 -2.69 -3.16 -6.48
C SER A 14 -3.70 -2.07 -6.09
N GLY A 15 -3.63 -0.90 -6.72
CA GLY A 15 -4.66 0.12 -6.57
C GLY A 15 -6.03 -0.38 -7.08
N GLU A 16 -6.03 -1.26 -8.08
CA GLU A 16 -7.24 -1.90 -8.60
C GLU A 16 -8.02 -2.69 -7.55
N ALA A 17 -7.37 -3.12 -6.46
CA ALA A 17 -8.06 -3.79 -5.36
C ALA A 17 -9.04 -2.86 -4.60
N LEU A 18 -8.96 -1.56 -4.82
CA LEU A 18 -9.89 -0.54 -4.32
C LEU A 18 -10.82 0.01 -5.40
N ALA A 19 -10.75 -0.47 -6.64
CA ALA A 19 -11.64 0.00 -7.68
C ALA A 19 -13.05 -0.57 -7.50
N PRO A 20 -14.11 0.19 -7.87
CA PRO A 20 -15.43 -0.38 -8.04
C PRO A 20 -15.46 -1.34 -9.25
N PRO A 21 -16.53 -2.12 -9.47
CA PRO A 21 -16.64 -3.02 -10.61
C PRO A 21 -16.40 -2.36 -11.98
N GLU A 22 -16.71 -1.07 -12.11
CA GLU A 22 -16.50 -0.26 -13.32
C GLU A 22 -15.02 0.14 -13.53
N GLY A 23 -14.13 -0.17 -12.57
CA GLY A 23 -12.68 -0.20 -12.74
C GLY A 23 -11.90 1.09 -12.43
N ARG A 24 -12.57 2.24 -12.25
CA ARG A 24 -11.92 3.53 -11.95
C ARG A 24 -12.52 4.19 -10.70
N GLY A 25 -11.67 4.75 -9.85
CA GLY A 25 -12.06 5.39 -8.60
C GLY A 25 -11.70 4.58 -7.36
N VAL A 26 -12.24 5.00 -6.22
CA VAL A 26 -12.05 4.34 -4.92
C VAL A 26 -13.41 3.92 -4.40
N ASP A 27 -13.63 2.61 -4.22
CA ASP A 27 -14.83 2.05 -3.63
C ASP A 27 -14.64 1.80 -2.13
N PRO A 28 -15.40 2.50 -1.25
CA PRO A 28 -15.37 2.25 0.19
C PRO A 28 -15.68 0.79 0.57
N LYS A 29 -16.54 0.10 -0.18
CA LYS A 29 -16.87 -1.32 0.09
C LYS A 29 -15.67 -2.22 -0.18
N ALA A 30 -14.94 -1.97 -1.26
CA ALA A 30 -13.70 -2.69 -1.55
C ALA A 30 -12.65 -2.47 -0.44
N ALA A 31 -12.53 -1.23 0.05
CA ALA A 31 -11.67 -0.91 1.19
C ALA A 31 -12.07 -1.67 2.46
N GLU A 32 -13.37 -1.79 2.75
CA GLU A 32 -13.90 -2.56 3.90
C GLU A 32 -13.58 -4.05 3.79
N VAL A 33 -13.72 -4.64 2.61
CA VAL A 33 -13.37 -6.04 2.35
C VAL A 33 -11.88 -6.28 2.62
N LEU A 34 -11.00 -5.39 2.14
CA LEU A 34 -9.57 -5.46 2.41
C LEU A 34 -9.26 -5.25 3.89
N ALA A 35 -9.89 -4.28 4.53
CA ALA A 35 -9.73 -4.01 5.96
C ALA A 35 -10.09 -5.22 6.81
N LYS A 36 -11.18 -5.94 6.47
CA LYS A 36 -11.56 -7.18 7.15
C LYS A 36 -10.47 -8.24 7.05
N ARG A 37 -9.92 -8.48 5.86
CA ARG A 37 -8.84 -9.47 5.63
C ARG A 37 -7.56 -9.09 6.36
N ILE A 38 -7.17 -7.81 6.31
CA ILE A 38 -6.02 -7.29 7.07
C ILE A 38 -6.26 -7.50 8.56
N GLY A 39 -7.47 -7.24 9.04
CA GLY A 39 -7.85 -7.44 10.43
C GLY A 39 -7.82 -8.90 10.88
N GLU A 40 -8.17 -9.84 10.02
CA GLU A 40 -8.04 -11.28 10.31
C GLU A 40 -6.57 -11.65 10.56
N VAL A 41 -5.65 -11.16 9.72
CA VAL A 41 -4.20 -11.40 9.89
C VAL A 41 -3.65 -10.67 11.11
N HIS A 42 -4.03 -9.41 11.31
CA HIS A 42 -3.59 -8.58 12.44
C HIS A 42 -3.98 -9.21 13.79
N ARG A 43 -5.20 -9.76 13.91
CA ARG A 43 -5.68 -10.44 15.12
C ARG A 43 -4.87 -11.69 15.49
N LEU A 44 -4.11 -12.26 14.55
CA LEU A 44 -3.18 -13.35 14.86
C LEU A 44 -1.90 -12.87 15.57
N GLY A 45 -1.70 -11.56 15.73
CA GLY A 45 -0.50 -10.95 16.30
C GLY A 45 0.58 -10.61 15.27
N VAL A 46 0.25 -10.68 13.98
CA VAL A 46 1.17 -10.32 12.88
C VAL A 46 1.28 -8.80 12.77
N GLN A 47 2.50 -8.30 12.63
CA GLN A 47 2.78 -6.90 12.33
C GLN A 47 2.60 -6.66 10.83
N VAL A 48 1.58 -5.88 10.45
CA VAL A 48 1.19 -5.69 9.05
C VAL A 48 1.60 -4.31 8.56
N ALA A 49 2.48 -4.27 7.57
CA ALA A 49 2.71 -3.10 6.74
C ALA A 49 2.05 -3.27 5.37
N VAL A 50 1.62 -2.17 4.76
CA VAL A 50 0.95 -2.16 3.46
C VAL A 50 1.59 -1.13 2.55
N VAL A 51 1.85 -1.50 1.29
CA VAL A 51 2.10 -0.56 0.18
C VAL A 51 0.96 -0.75 -0.81
N ILE A 52 0.30 0.34 -1.21
CA ILE A 52 -0.81 0.28 -2.17
C ILE A 52 -0.49 1.06 -3.43
N GLY A 53 -0.75 0.44 -4.59
CA GLY A 53 -0.64 1.08 -5.89
C GLY A 53 -1.78 2.06 -6.18
N ALA A 54 -1.76 2.65 -7.38
CA ALA A 54 -2.70 3.71 -7.77
C ALA A 54 -3.40 3.46 -9.12
N GLY A 55 -3.32 2.25 -9.68
CA GLY A 55 -3.84 1.95 -11.03
C GLY A 55 -5.35 2.13 -11.22
N ASN A 56 -6.11 2.25 -10.13
CA ASN A 56 -7.54 2.60 -10.11
C ASN A 56 -7.82 4.09 -10.28
N LEU A 57 -6.83 4.96 -10.00
CA LEU A 57 -6.96 6.42 -10.08
C LEU A 57 -6.12 7.00 -11.21
N TRP A 58 -4.91 6.47 -11.38
CA TRP A 58 -3.92 6.99 -12.31
C TRP A 58 -3.05 5.87 -12.89
N ARG A 59 -2.90 5.89 -14.22
CA ARG A 59 -1.93 5.07 -14.96
C ARG A 59 -0.99 6.00 -15.71
N GLY A 60 0.29 6.05 -15.32
CA GLY A 60 1.27 6.97 -15.90
C GLY A 60 1.39 6.88 -17.43
N ALA A 61 1.18 5.69 -18.00
CA ALA A 61 1.16 5.48 -19.45
C ALA A 61 0.11 6.35 -20.18
N GLU A 62 -1.05 6.61 -19.57
CA GLU A 62 -2.10 7.48 -20.15
C GLU A 62 -1.62 8.94 -20.26
N GLY A 63 -0.89 9.43 -19.26
CA GLY A 63 -0.31 10.78 -19.27
C GLY A 63 0.78 10.92 -20.32
N LEU A 64 1.70 9.96 -20.37
CA LEU A 64 2.81 9.93 -21.34
C LEU A 64 2.32 9.92 -22.79
N ALA A 65 1.29 9.12 -23.08
CA ALA A 65 0.69 9.05 -24.41
C ALA A 65 0.09 10.38 -24.88
N ARG A 66 -0.16 11.32 -23.96
CA ARG A 66 -0.73 12.65 -24.23
C ARG A 66 0.30 13.77 -24.07
N GLY A 67 1.60 13.45 -24.00
CA GLY A 67 2.69 14.43 -23.94
C GLY A 67 3.01 14.95 -22.55
N MET A 68 2.51 14.32 -21.48
CA MET A 68 2.90 14.68 -20.12
C MET A 68 4.35 14.30 -19.85
N ASP A 69 5.08 15.16 -19.14
CA ASP A 69 6.40 14.82 -18.62
C ASP A 69 6.33 13.61 -17.67
N ARG A 70 7.33 12.73 -17.77
CA ARG A 70 7.36 11.47 -17.02
C ARG A 70 7.41 11.70 -15.51
N ALA A 71 8.20 12.66 -15.04
CA ALA A 71 8.30 12.92 -13.62
C ALA A 71 6.97 13.44 -13.05
N THR A 72 6.32 14.33 -13.80
CA THR A 72 4.98 14.83 -13.47
C THR A 72 3.94 13.70 -13.38
N ALA A 73 3.92 12.80 -14.36
CA ALA A 73 3.03 11.64 -14.37
C ALA A 73 3.27 10.71 -13.16
N ASP A 74 4.52 10.50 -12.78
CA ASP A 74 4.85 9.66 -11.63
C ASP A 74 4.48 10.33 -10.29
N TYR A 75 4.63 11.65 -10.16
CA TYR A 75 4.15 12.40 -8.99
C TYR A 75 2.63 12.32 -8.85
N MET A 76 1.87 12.42 -9.94
CA MET A 76 0.42 12.19 -9.91
C MET A 76 0.10 10.78 -9.42
N GLY A 77 0.85 9.77 -9.86
CA GLY A 77 0.74 8.40 -9.37
C GLY A 77 1.02 8.29 -7.87
N MET A 78 2.07 8.93 -7.37
CA MET A 78 2.43 8.95 -5.95
C MET A 78 1.34 9.61 -5.10
N LEU A 79 0.77 10.74 -5.55
CA LEU A 79 -0.37 11.38 -4.87
C LEU A 79 -1.62 10.49 -4.89
N ALA A 80 -1.88 9.80 -6.00
CA ALA A 80 -2.97 8.84 -6.07
C ALA A 80 -2.79 7.65 -5.11
N THR A 81 -1.54 7.19 -4.84
CA THR A 81 -1.32 6.17 -3.79
C THR A 81 -1.68 6.70 -2.40
N MET A 82 -1.53 7.99 -2.13
CA MET A 82 -1.94 8.59 -0.86
C MET A 82 -3.45 8.62 -0.71
N MET A 83 -4.20 8.89 -1.79
CA MET A 83 -5.66 8.82 -1.77
C MET A 83 -6.14 7.41 -1.39
N ASN A 84 -5.55 6.38 -2.01
CA ASN A 84 -5.83 4.99 -1.66
C ASN A 84 -5.41 4.63 -0.23
N ALA A 85 -4.27 5.15 0.24
CA ALA A 85 -3.80 4.91 1.61
C ALA A 85 -4.76 5.49 2.65
N LEU A 86 -5.31 6.68 2.42
CA LEU A 86 -6.29 7.31 3.30
C LEU A 86 -7.61 6.55 3.34
N ALA A 87 -8.11 6.12 2.18
CA ALA A 87 -9.34 5.32 2.10
C ALA A 87 -9.20 3.98 2.84
N LEU A 88 -8.05 3.31 2.67
CA LEU A 88 -7.77 2.07 3.36
C LEU A 88 -7.56 2.28 4.87
N MET A 89 -6.92 3.39 5.28
CA MET A 89 -6.76 3.76 6.68
C MET A 89 -8.12 3.90 7.36
N ASP A 90 -9.04 4.68 6.79
CA ASP A 90 -10.38 4.87 7.33
C ASP A 90 -11.11 3.53 7.51
N ALA A 91 -11.09 2.68 6.49
CA ALA A 91 -11.74 1.37 6.55
C ALA A 91 -11.14 0.46 7.64
N ILE A 92 -9.82 0.47 7.84
CA ILE A 92 -9.15 -0.32 8.89
C ILE A 92 -9.43 0.26 10.28
N GLU A 93 -9.44 1.59 10.43
CA GLU A 93 -9.75 2.23 11.71
C GLU A 93 -11.22 2.03 12.10
N ARG A 94 -12.16 2.07 11.16
CA ARG A 94 -13.58 1.70 11.39
C ARG A 94 -13.74 0.24 11.81
N ALA A 95 -12.81 -0.64 11.43
CA ALA A 95 -12.75 -2.01 11.90
C ALA A 95 -12.08 -2.16 13.29
N GLY A 96 -11.77 -1.04 13.97
CA GLY A 96 -11.23 -1.02 15.33
C GLY A 96 -9.72 -1.26 15.41
N ILE A 97 -8.99 -1.17 14.30
CA ILE A 97 -7.55 -1.45 14.25
C ILE A 97 -6.77 -0.13 14.11
N PRO A 98 -5.94 0.24 15.11
CA PRO A 98 -5.14 1.45 15.04
C PRO A 98 -4.21 1.44 13.82
N THR A 99 -4.30 2.47 12.98
CA THR A 99 -3.57 2.51 11.70
C THR A 99 -2.80 3.82 11.54
N ARG A 100 -1.66 3.79 10.84
CA ARG A 100 -0.90 4.99 10.52
C ARG A 100 -0.51 5.00 9.06
N VAL A 101 -0.79 6.11 8.40
CA VAL A 101 -0.31 6.39 7.05
C VAL A 101 1.00 7.16 7.14
N GLN A 102 2.02 6.69 6.43
CA GLN A 102 3.27 7.40 6.24
C GLN A 102 3.54 7.62 4.76
N SER A 103 4.00 8.82 4.40
CA SER A 103 4.25 9.23 3.03
C SER A 103 5.75 9.38 2.74
N ALA A 104 6.17 8.94 1.56
CA ALA A 104 7.50 9.24 1.04
C ALA A 104 7.65 10.70 0.56
N ILE A 105 6.53 11.41 0.33
CA ILE A 105 6.48 12.83 -0.02
C ILE A 105 5.98 13.61 1.20
N GLU A 106 6.67 14.68 1.59
CA GLU A 106 6.28 15.48 2.76
C GLU A 106 4.89 16.11 2.57
N MET A 107 3.96 15.82 3.47
CA MET A 107 2.58 16.35 3.46
C MET A 107 2.05 16.53 4.88
N ARG A 108 2.55 17.57 5.56
CA ARG A 108 2.41 17.80 7.00
C ARG A 108 0.99 17.67 7.56
N SER A 109 -0.01 18.12 6.81
CA SER A 109 -1.42 18.11 7.25
C SER A 109 -2.15 16.79 6.99
N VAL A 110 -1.56 15.88 6.21
CA VAL A 110 -2.27 14.71 5.67
C VAL A 110 -1.73 13.39 6.21
N ALA A 111 -0.40 13.23 6.26
CA ALA A 111 0.23 11.99 6.68
C ALA A 111 1.58 12.24 7.37
N GLU A 112 1.99 11.29 8.21
CA GLU A 112 3.33 11.35 8.80
C GLU A 112 4.39 11.19 7.68
N PRO A 113 5.53 11.87 7.74
CA PRO A 113 6.65 11.52 6.87
C PRO A 113 7.12 10.10 7.17
N TYR A 114 7.49 9.34 6.13
CA TYR A 114 8.12 8.05 6.31
C TYR A 114 9.46 8.22 7.03
N ILE A 115 9.54 7.64 8.22
CA ILE A 115 10.78 7.53 8.99
C ILE A 115 10.86 6.07 9.42
N ARG A 116 11.86 5.34 8.93
CA ARG A 116 12.05 3.90 9.18
C ARG A 116 11.82 3.50 10.65
N ARG A 117 12.49 4.19 11.58
CA ARG A 117 12.37 3.90 13.03
C ARG A 117 10.95 4.13 13.56
N ARG A 118 10.22 5.11 13.02
CA ARG A 118 8.83 5.40 13.38
C ARG A 118 7.89 4.31 12.86
N ALA A 119 8.08 3.88 11.61
CA ALA A 119 7.33 2.76 11.02
C ALA A 119 7.46 1.50 11.88
N ILE A 120 8.70 1.11 12.21
CA ILE A 120 9.00 -0.04 13.07
C ILE A 120 8.33 0.11 14.43
N ARG A 121 8.41 1.29 15.05
CA ARG A 121 7.79 1.53 16.35
C ARG A 121 6.26 1.43 16.32
N HIS A 122 5.61 1.84 15.24
CA HIS A 122 4.17 1.66 15.06
C HIS A 122 3.82 0.17 14.95
N LEU A 123 4.57 -0.59 14.15
CA LEU A 123 4.40 -2.04 14.00
C LEU A 123 4.58 -2.79 15.33
N GLU A 124 5.60 -2.45 16.12
CA GLU A 124 5.83 -3.00 17.46
C GLU A 124 4.69 -2.73 18.44
N LYS A 125 3.99 -1.61 18.27
CA LYS A 125 2.81 -1.24 19.07
C LYS A 125 1.53 -1.90 18.57
N GLY A 126 1.62 -2.83 17.61
CA GLY A 126 0.46 -3.51 17.05
C GLY A 126 -0.40 -2.63 16.15
N ARG A 127 0.16 -1.57 15.57
CA ARG A 127 -0.56 -0.73 14.58
C ARG A 127 -0.34 -1.28 13.18
N VAL A 128 -1.33 -1.13 12.31
CA VAL A 128 -1.13 -1.31 10.87
C VAL A 128 -0.43 -0.06 10.33
N VAL A 129 0.56 -0.24 9.45
CA VAL A 129 1.28 0.87 8.82
C VAL A 129 1.07 0.85 7.31
N ILE A 130 0.48 1.90 6.76
CA ILE A 130 0.30 2.07 5.31
C ILE A 130 1.35 3.04 4.80
N LEU A 131 2.10 2.62 3.79
CA LEU A 131 3.23 3.35 3.21
C LEU A 131 2.83 3.83 1.81
N GLY A 132 2.52 5.12 1.70
CA GLY A 132 2.13 5.78 0.46
C GLY A 132 3.24 6.68 -0.11
N GLY A 133 3.01 7.21 -1.30
CA GLY A 133 3.99 8.03 -2.03
C GLY A 133 5.10 7.22 -2.70
N GLY A 134 4.99 5.88 -2.75
CA GLY A 134 5.99 5.01 -3.37
C GLY A 134 7.39 5.17 -2.75
N THR A 135 8.41 5.33 -3.60
CA THR A 135 9.78 5.64 -3.16
C THR A 135 9.99 7.13 -2.91
N GLY A 136 9.03 7.99 -3.27
CA GLY A 136 9.19 9.46 -3.32
C GLY A 136 9.92 9.95 -4.58
N ASN A 137 10.37 9.06 -5.46
CA ASN A 137 11.15 9.37 -6.64
C ASN A 137 10.42 8.93 -7.91
N PRO A 138 10.38 9.77 -8.97
CA PRO A 138 9.96 9.34 -10.29
C PRO A 138 10.77 8.16 -10.84
N TYR A 139 10.28 7.54 -11.91
CA TYR A 139 10.87 6.39 -12.60
C TYR A 139 10.82 5.06 -11.84
N PHE A 140 10.29 5.04 -10.61
CA PHE A 140 10.14 3.83 -9.80
C PHE A 140 8.70 3.35 -9.74
N SER A 141 8.54 2.02 -9.65
CA SER A 141 7.24 1.40 -9.47
C SER A 141 6.87 1.23 -7.99
N THR A 142 5.60 0.93 -7.74
CA THR A 142 5.12 0.58 -6.39
C THR A 142 5.66 -0.78 -5.93
N ASP A 143 6.06 -1.66 -6.86
CA ASP A 143 6.74 -2.92 -6.52
C ASP A 143 8.15 -2.64 -5.99
N THR A 144 8.88 -1.70 -6.60
CA THR A 144 10.18 -1.26 -6.07
C THR A 144 10.05 -0.63 -4.69
N ALA A 145 9.03 0.22 -4.50
CA ALA A 145 8.74 0.78 -3.18
C ALA A 145 8.45 -0.31 -2.15
N ALA A 146 7.64 -1.31 -2.49
CA ALA A 146 7.32 -2.42 -1.59
C ALA A 146 8.55 -3.24 -1.20
N ALA A 147 9.44 -3.54 -2.15
CA ALA A 147 10.71 -4.22 -1.87
C ALA A 147 11.61 -3.40 -0.95
N LEU A 148 11.78 -2.11 -1.24
CA LEU A 148 12.57 -1.20 -0.40
C LEU A 148 12.01 -1.14 1.03
N ARG A 149 10.70 -0.88 1.16
CA ARG A 149 10.06 -0.74 2.47
C ARG A 149 10.09 -2.04 3.27
N ALA A 150 9.94 -3.19 2.62
CA ALA A 150 10.01 -4.49 3.26
C ALA A 150 11.39 -4.73 3.89
N MET A 151 12.46 -4.42 3.14
CA MET A 151 13.83 -4.48 3.67
C MET A 151 14.04 -3.50 4.83
N GLU A 152 13.61 -2.25 4.69
CA GLU A 152 13.82 -1.23 5.73
C GLU A 152 13.11 -1.59 7.03
N ILE A 153 11.85 -2.04 6.98
CA ILE A 153 11.13 -2.44 8.18
C ILE A 153 11.52 -3.84 8.66
N GLY A 154 12.39 -4.58 7.94
CA GLY A 154 12.75 -5.95 8.30
C GLY A 154 11.54 -6.88 8.32
N ALA A 155 10.72 -6.84 7.25
CA ALA A 155 9.64 -7.80 7.06
C ALA A 155 10.22 -9.19 6.77
N ASP A 156 9.62 -10.22 7.35
CA ASP A 156 9.99 -11.62 7.10
C ASP A 156 9.59 -12.08 5.70
N VAL A 157 8.55 -11.44 5.13
CA VAL A 157 8.08 -11.71 3.77
C VAL A 157 7.41 -10.47 3.16
N LEU A 158 7.65 -10.28 1.85
CA LEU A 158 6.90 -9.38 0.99
C LEU A 158 5.87 -10.20 0.20
N ILE A 159 4.59 -9.89 0.38
CA ILE A 159 3.47 -10.57 -0.30
C ILE A 159 2.88 -9.60 -1.33
N LYS A 160 3.04 -9.92 -2.62
CA LYS A 160 2.43 -9.16 -3.72
C LYS A 160 1.06 -9.75 -4.03
N ALA A 161 -0.01 -9.02 -3.71
CA ALA A 161 -1.36 -9.38 -4.12
C ALA A 161 -1.55 -9.08 -5.62
N THR A 162 -1.92 -10.10 -6.38
CA THR A 162 -2.14 -10.02 -7.83
C THR A 162 -3.41 -10.77 -8.20
N LYS A 163 -3.84 -10.66 -9.47
CA LYS A 163 -5.03 -11.34 -10.01
C LYS A 163 -4.79 -12.80 -10.39
N VAL A 164 -3.52 -13.17 -10.55
CA VAL A 164 -3.06 -14.54 -10.78
C VAL A 164 -2.62 -15.19 -9.47
N ASP A 165 -2.60 -16.51 -9.39
CA ASP A 165 -2.25 -17.24 -8.16
C ASP A 165 -0.73 -17.41 -7.97
N GLY A 166 0.07 -17.17 -9.01
CA GLY A 166 1.51 -17.38 -8.98
C GLY A 166 2.27 -16.69 -10.11
N VAL A 167 3.52 -17.13 -10.28
CA VAL A 167 4.39 -16.71 -11.38
C VAL A 167 4.32 -17.79 -12.46
N TYR A 168 3.94 -17.37 -13.66
CA TYR A 168 3.84 -18.21 -14.85
C TYR A 168 5.02 -17.92 -15.80
N ASP A 169 5.21 -18.77 -16.79
CA ASP A 169 6.18 -18.61 -17.88
C ASP A 169 5.76 -17.51 -18.89
N ALA A 170 4.45 -17.23 -19.00
CA ALA A 170 3.87 -16.14 -19.78
C ALA A 170 2.65 -15.51 -19.08
N ASP A 171 2.09 -14.43 -19.64
CA ASP A 171 0.83 -13.82 -19.16
C ASP A 171 -0.33 -14.81 -19.39
N PRO A 172 -0.98 -15.32 -18.31
CA PRO A 172 -2.00 -16.37 -18.41
C PRO A 172 -3.40 -15.87 -18.81
#